data_AF-A0A6B3H8E1-F1
#
_entry.id   AF-A0A6B3H8E1-F1
#
_cell.length_a   1.000
_cell.length_b   1.000
_cell.length_c   1.000
_cell.angle_alpha   90.00
_cell.angle_beta   90.00
_cell.angle_gamma   90.00
#
_symmetry.space_group_name_H-M   'P 1'
#
loop_
_entity.id
_entity.type
_entity.pdbx_description
1 polymer ?
#
loop_
_entity_poly.entity_id
_entity_poly.type
_entity_poly.pdbx_seq_one_letter_code
_entity_poly.pdbx_strand_id
1 'polypeptide(L)'
;TMWLIDLDGGGNITAEERIDCPVERPLARLRGRLDTLLTDPALDRHEHAWVEATLTDPVRPADPMARLSTRFPHTLSLVFDPERPPDDPLASYAQRLKGRDDHQIAEDFVAHVRGGSGPSDPERSVLRAAFDDVRVDESVREVSR
;
A
#
# COMPACT_ATOMS: atom_id res chain seq x y z
N THR A 1 -11.99 -13.69 24.97
CA THR A 1 -12.60 -14.52 26.03
C THR A 1 -13.55 -13.66 26.82
N MET A 2 -14.60 -14.26 27.37
CA MET A 2 -15.58 -13.63 28.24
C MET A 2 -15.65 -14.41 29.55
N TRP A 3 -16.17 -13.78 30.61
CA TRP A 3 -16.45 -14.42 31.89
C TRP A 3 -17.96 -14.46 32.13
N LEU A 4 -18.46 -15.62 32.55
CA LEU A 4 -19.78 -15.81 33.13
C LEU A 4 -19.60 -15.90 34.65
N ILE A 5 -20.25 -15.01 35.38
CA ILE A 5 -20.14 -14.90 36.83
C ILE A 5 -21.54 -15.01 37.43
N ASP A 6 -21.74 -15.97 38.34
CA ASP A 6 -23.00 -16.13 39.06
C ASP A 6 -22.89 -15.52 40.46
N LEU A 7 -23.85 -14.66 40.82
CA LEU A 7 -23.92 -14.01 42.12
C LEU A 7 -25.09 -14.56 42.95
N ASP A 8 -24.87 -14.77 44.25
CA ASP A 8 -25.96 -15.05 45.18
C ASP A 8 -26.74 -13.78 45.57
N GLY A 9 -27.82 -13.95 46.35
CA GLY A 9 -28.63 -12.83 46.84
C GLY A 9 -27.91 -11.89 47.83
N GLY A 10 -26.74 -12.27 48.34
CA GLY A 10 -25.86 -11.42 49.13
C GLY A 10 -24.79 -10.69 48.30
N GLY A 11 -24.73 -10.96 47.00
CA GLY A 11 -23.74 -10.41 46.08
C GLY A 11 -22.39 -11.14 46.08
N ASN A 12 -22.29 -12.32 46.68
CA ASN A 12 -21.08 -13.13 46.61
C ASN A 12 -21.02 -13.91 45.29
N ILE A 13 -19.82 -14.07 44.75
CA ILE A 13 -19.58 -14.93 43.58
C ILE A 13 -19.74 -16.39 44.01
N THR A 14 -20.61 -17.10 43.30
CA THR A 14 -20.89 -18.52 43.52
C THR A 14 -20.31 -19.43 42.45
N ALA A 15 -20.13 -18.89 41.23
CA ALA A 15 -19.44 -19.58 40.16
C ALA A 15 -18.73 -18.56 39.24
N GLU A 16 -17.61 -18.99 38.69
CA GLU A 16 -16.87 -18.28 37.65
C GLU A 16 -16.53 -19.24 36.52
N GLU A 17 -16.98 -18.94 35.32
CA GLU A 17 -16.69 -19.71 34.12
C GLU A 17 -16.09 -18.81 33.06
N ARG A 18 -14.93 -19.22 32.52
CA ARG A 18 -14.31 -18.53 31.39
C ARG A 18 -14.77 -19.16 30.09
N ILE A 19 -15.43 -18.37 29.28
CA ILE A 19 -15.95 -18.77 27.98
C ILE A 19 -15.00 -18.24 26.89
N ASP A 20 -14.43 -19.15 26.10
CA ASP A 20 -13.61 -18.79 24.96
C ASP A 20 -14.49 -18.22 23.83
N CYS A 21 -14.05 -17.10 23.26
CA CYS A 21 -14.73 -16.49 22.12
C CYS A 21 -14.00 -16.94 20.85
N PRO A 22 -14.66 -17.68 19.94
CA PRO A 22 -14.02 -18.13 18.72
C PRO A 22 -13.58 -16.95 17.86
N VAL A 23 -12.39 -17.06 17.26
CA VAL A 23 -11.86 -16.06 16.32
C VAL A 23 -12.04 -16.63 14.91
N GLU A 24 -13.19 -16.32 14.31
CA GLU A 24 -13.54 -16.77 12.95
C GLU A 24 -12.50 -16.38 11.90
N ARG A 25 -11.84 -15.22 12.12
CA ARG A 25 -10.80 -14.72 11.22
C ARG A 25 -9.62 -14.12 11.98
N PRO A 26 -8.48 -14.83 12.06
CA PRO A 26 -7.30 -14.30 12.74
C PRO A 26 -6.72 -13.12 11.96
N LEU A 27 -6.00 -12.24 12.66
CA LEU A 27 -5.21 -11.16 12.05
C LEU A 27 -3.78 -11.66 11.80
N ALA A 28 -3.25 -11.36 10.62
CA ALA A 28 -1.89 -11.67 10.21
C ALA A 28 -1.17 -10.42 9.71
N ARG A 29 0.09 -10.28 10.12
CA ARG A 29 0.98 -9.24 9.60
C ARG A 29 2.05 -9.93 8.78
N LEU A 30 2.06 -9.65 7.48
CA LEU A 30 2.99 -10.21 6.52
C LEU A 30 4.00 -9.15 6.11
N ARG A 31 5.27 -9.52 6.02
CA ARG A 31 6.34 -8.61 5.60
C ARG A 31 7.30 -9.32 4.66
N GLY A 32 7.65 -8.67 3.57
CA GLY A 32 8.66 -9.15 2.64
C GLY A 32 8.45 -8.58 1.24
N ARG A 33 9.16 -9.14 0.26
CA ARG A 33 8.95 -8.81 -1.15
C ARG A 33 7.63 -9.39 -1.65
N LEU A 34 6.96 -8.67 -2.55
CA LEU A 34 5.65 -9.08 -3.06
C LEU A 34 5.67 -10.50 -3.62
N ASP A 35 6.66 -10.85 -4.44
CA ASP A 35 6.71 -12.19 -5.04
C ASP A 35 6.86 -13.28 -3.98
N THR A 36 7.68 -13.07 -2.95
CA THR A 36 7.81 -14.00 -1.82
C THR A 36 6.48 -14.17 -1.09
N LEU A 37 5.79 -13.07 -0.78
CA LEU A 37 4.48 -13.13 -0.13
C LEU A 37 3.44 -13.87 -0.98
N LEU A 38 3.57 -13.86 -2.31
CA LEU A 38 2.64 -14.54 -3.22
C LEU A 38 2.97 -16.02 -3.48
N THR A 39 4.21 -16.46 -3.23
CA THR A 39 4.62 -17.85 -3.54
C THR A 39 5.02 -18.69 -2.34
N ASP A 40 5.31 -18.09 -1.17
CA ASP A 40 5.80 -18.84 -0.02
C ASP A 40 4.69 -19.73 0.60
N PRO A 41 4.79 -21.08 0.56
CA PRO A 41 3.77 -21.98 1.10
C PRO A 41 3.65 -21.90 2.63
N ALA A 42 4.64 -21.34 3.34
CA ALA A 42 4.53 -21.13 4.79
C ALA A 42 3.42 -20.12 5.15
N LEU A 43 2.96 -19.33 4.17
CA LEU A 43 1.92 -18.31 4.31
C LEU A 43 0.51 -18.82 4.00
N ASP A 44 0.33 -20.07 3.55
CA ASP A 44 -0.99 -20.64 3.19
C ASP A 44 -1.99 -20.56 4.35
N ARG A 45 -1.50 -20.71 5.59
CA ARG A 45 -2.30 -20.55 6.81
C ARG A 45 -2.93 -19.16 6.99
N HIS A 46 -2.51 -18.17 6.21
CA HIS A 46 -2.98 -16.78 6.28
C HIS A 46 -3.91 -16.40 5.13
N GLU A 47 -4.21 -17.30 4.18
CA GLU A 47 -5.09 -16.99 3.03
C GLU A 47 -6.48 -16.50 3.46
N HIS A 48 -7.01 -17.06 4.54
CA HIS A 48 -8.29 -16.64 5.09
C HIS A 48 -8.16 -15.64 6.24
N ALA A 49 -6.96 -15.22 6.64
CA ALA A 49 -6.76 -14.24 7.71
C ALA A 49 -7.07 -12.81 7.23
N TRP A 50 -7.38 -11.92 8.16
CA TRP A 50 -7.26 -10.48 7.90
C TRP A 50 -5.77 -10.15 7.75
N VAL A 51 -5.35 -9.59 6.62
CA VAL A 51 -3.92 -9.38 6.33
C VAL A 51 -3.57 -7.90 6.29
N GLU A 52 -2.56 -7.51 7.06
CA GLU A 52 -1.74 -6.32 6.79
C GLU A 52 -0.45 -6.77 6.10
N ALA A 53 -0.19 -6.27 4.90
CA ALA A 53 1.02 -6.58 4.15
C ALA A 53 1.98 -5.38 4.13
N THR A 54 3.23 -5.61 4.53
CA THR A 54 4.32 -4.63 4.39
C THR A 54 5.29 -5.09 3.31
N LEU A 55 5.36 -4.34 2.22
CA LEU A 55 6.23 -4.65 1.09
C LEU A 55 7.61 -4.02 1.26
N THR A 56 8.64 -4.85 1.15
CA THR A 56 10.05 -4.43 1.26
C THR A 56 10.76 -4.31 -0.08
N ASP A 57 10.02 -4.47 -1.18
CA ASP A 57 10.55 -4.30 -2.53
C ASP A 57 11.26 -2.94 -2.69
N PRO A 58 12.49 -2.90 -3.21
CA PRO A 58 13.26 -1.65 -3.35
C PRO A 58 12.55 -0.66 -4.28
N VAL A 59 11.81 -1.18 -5.27
CA VAL A 59 10.95 -0.46 -6.19
C VAL A 59 9.52 -0.91 -5.96
N ARG A 60 8.59 0.04 -5.88
CA ARG A 60 7.15 -0.25 -5.70
C ARG A 60 6.66 -1.16 -6.85
N PRO A 61 6.16 -2.38 -6.57
CA PRO A 61 5.62 -3.26 -7.59
C PRO A 61 4.35 -2.70 -8.22
N ALA A 62 4.01 -3.17 -9.43
CA ALA A 62 2.74 -2.85 -10.07
C ALA A 62 1.57 -3.59 -9.41
N ASP A 63 0.45 -2.88 -9.25
CA ASP A 63 -0.82 -3.37 -8.71
C ASP A 63 -0.71 -4.28 -7.46
N PRO A 64 0.08 -3.91 -6.44
CA PRO A 64 0.42 -4.79 -5.33
C PRO A 64 -0.81 -5.21 -4.54
N MET A 65 -1.77 -4.29 -4.35
CA MET A 65 -3.02 -4.60 -3.66
C MET A 65 -3.86 -5.62 -4.42
N ALA A 66 -4.02 -5.47 -5.74
CA ALA A 66 -4.79 -6.40 -6.55
C ALA A 66 -4.14 -7.80 -6.55
N ARG A 67 -2.81 -7.85 -6.70
CA ARG A 67 -2.05 -9.10 -6.67
C ARG A 67 -2.14 -9.79 -5.31
N LEU A 68 -2.00 -9.05 -4.21
CA LEU A 68 -2.16 -9.58 -2.85
C LEU A 68 -3.58 -10.11 -2.62
N SER A 69 -4.61 -9.39 -3.04
CA SER A 69 -6.00 -9.80 -2.89
C SER A 69 -6.35 -11.09 -3.66
N THR A 70 -5.59 -11.46 -4.68
CA THR A 70 -5.75 -12.77 -5.36
C THR A 70 -5.38 -13.94 -4.44
N ARG A 71 -4.33 -13.82 -3.63
CA ARG A 71 -3.90 -14.88 -2.69
C ARG A 71 -4.49 -14.72 -1.29
N PHE A 72 -4.61 -13.48 -0.83
CA PHE A 72 -5.14 -13.09 0.48
C PHE A 72 -6.40 -12.24 0.28
N PRO A 73 -7.59 -12.83 0.04
CA PRO A 73 -8.84 -12.10 -0.26
C PRO A 73 -9.26 -11.08 0.79
N HIS A 74 -8.72 -11.20 2.01
CA HIS A 74 -9.02 -10.36 3.15
C HIS A 74 -7.86 -9.43 3.51
N THR A 75 -7.09 -9.00 2.51
CA THR A 75 -6.07 -7.95 2.68
C THR A 75 -6.75 -6.63 3.09
N LEU A 76 -6.44 -6.14 4.28
CA LEU A 76 -7.01 -4.91 4.85
C LEU A 76 -6.13 -3.69 4.67
N SER A 77 -4.81 -3.88 4.70
CA SER A 77 -3.84 -2.78 4.74
C SER A 77 -2.59 -3.14 3.96
N LEU A 78 -2.06 -2.17 3.23
CA LEU A 78 -0.83 -2.27 2.45
C LEU A 78 0.11 -1.13 2.83
N VAL A 79 1.29 -1.50 3.32
CA VAL A 79 2.36 -0.59 3.74
C VAL A 79 3.59 -0.81 2.85
N PHE A 80 4.31 0.26 2.51
CA PHE A 80 5.57 0.17 1.78
C PHE A 80 6.72 0.57 2.70
N ASP A 81 7.71 -0.32 2.84
CA ASP A 81 8.93 -0.10 3.61
C ASP A 81 10.15 -0.62 2.82
N PRO A 82 10.49 0.06 1.71
CA PRO A 82 11.45 -0.44 0.71
C PRO A 82 12.87 -0.54 1.28
N GLU A 83 13.53 -1.68 1.04
CA GLU A 83 14.94 -1.87 1.36
C GLU A 83 15.82 -1.01 0.44
N ARG A 84 16.25 0.17 0.90
CA ARG A 84 17.16 1.07 0.16
C ARG A 84 18.55 1.11 0.81
N PRO A 85 19.64 1.13 0.01
CA PRO A 85 20.95 1.49 0.54
C PRO A 85 20.92 2.93 1.09
N PRO A 86 21.74 3.26 2.10
CA PRO A 86 21.79 4.59 2.72
C PRO A 86 22.20 5.74 1.79
N ASP A 87 22.63 5.45 0.56
CA ASP A 87 23.22 6.40 -0.39
C ASP A 87 22.25 6.95 -1.47
N ASP A 88 20.93 6.85 -1.30
CA ASP A 88 20.03 7.72 -2.09
C ASP A 88 19.69 8.95 -1.24
N PRO A 89 20.48 10.04 -1.35
CA PRO A 89 20.17 11.24 -0.60
C PRO A 89 18.78 11.69 -1.06
N LEU A 90 17.95 11.95 -0.07
CA LEU A 90 16.74 12.77 -0.10
C LEU A 90 17.08 14.20 -0.57
N ALA A 91 17.83 14.36 -1.67
CA ALA A 91 18.21 15.61 -2.29
C ALA A 91 16.92 16.24 -2.80
N SER A 92 16.50 17.22 -2.01
CA SER A 92 15.18 17.80 -1.93
C SER A 92 14.51 17.97 -3.29
N TYR A 93 13.26 17.52 -3.36
CA TYR A 93 12.32 17.79 -4.45
C TYR A 93 12.32 19.28 -4.87
N ALA A 94 12.48 20.19 -3.89
CA ALA A 94 12.57 21.63 -4.09
C ALA A 94 13.85 22.11 -4.82
N GLN A 95 15.00 21.42 -4.68
CA GLN A 95 16.23 21.79 -5.39
C GLN A 95 16.25 21.31 -6.86
N ARG A 96 15.46 20.29 -7.22
CA ARG A 96 15.38 19.77 -8.60
C ARG A 96 14.42 20.55 -9.52
N LEU A 97 13.53 21.37 -8.95
CA LEU A 97 12.43 22.01 -9.69
C LEU A 97 12.81 23.32 -10.43
N LYS A 98 14.03 23.84 -10.27
CA LYS A 98 14.44 25.07 -10.99
C LYS A 98 14.77 24.78 -12.46
N GLY A 99 13.93 25.26 -13.37
CA GLY A 99 14.20 25.29 -14.82
C GLY A 99 13.78 24.03 -15.60
N ARG A 100 12.85 23.23 -15.06
CA ARG A 100 12.30 22.04 -15.73
C ARG A 100 10.90 22.29 -16.27
N ASP A 101 10.60 21.67 -17.42
CA ASP A 101 9.25 21.67 -18.01
C ASP A 101 8.33 20.71 -17.24
N ASP A 102 7.01 20.95 -17.29
CA ASP A 102 6.00 20.25 -16.52
C ASP A 102 6.03 18.72 -16.73
N HIS A 103 6.37 18.29 -17.96
CA HIS A 103 6.57 16.87 -18.28
C HIS A 103 7.72 16.25 -17.47
N GLN A 104 8.84 16.96 -17.36
CA GLN A 104 10.00 16.48 -16.61
C GLN A 104 9.67 16.38 -15.12
N ILE A 105 8.89 17.34 -14.60
CA ILE A 105 8.41 17.33 -13.22
C ILE A 105 7.53 16.10 -12.94
N ALA A 106 6.64 15.75 -13.87
CA ALA A 106 5.80 14.55 -13.72
C ALA A 106 6.60 13.25 -13.77
N GLU A 107 7.57 13.14 -14.69
CA GLU A 107 8.45 11.96 -14.76
C GLU A 107 9.32 11.85 -13.50
N ASP A 108 9.85 12.97 -12.99
CA ASP A 108 10.60 13.04 -11.74
C ASP A 108 9.76 12.64 -10.52
N PHE A 109 8.49 13.03 -10.49
CA PHE A 109 7.57 12.62 -9.43
C PHE A 109 7.36 11.11 -9.44
N VAL A 110 7.15 10.50 -10.61
CA VAL A 110 7.04 9.04 -10.75
C VAL A 110 8.32 8.36 -10.26
N ALA A 111 9.48 8.86 -10.67
CA ALA A 111 10.76 8.38 -10.17
C ALA A 111 10.87 8.51 -8.65
N HIS A 112 10.47 9.65 -8.09
CA HIS A 112 10.53 9.93 -6.66
C HIS A 112 9.68 8.94 -5.84
N VAL A 113 8.41 8.75 -6.21
CA VAL A 113 7.50 7.85 -5.47
C VAL A 113 7.83 6.37 -5.68
N ARG A 114 8.57 6.03 -6.73
CA ARG A 114 9.05 4.67 -7.03
C ARG A 114 10.52 4.42 -6.66
N GLY A 115 11.15 5.32 -5.89
CA GLY A 115 12.53 5.12 -5.40
C GLY A 115 13.59 5.15 -6.50
N GLY A 116 13.51 6.14 -7.39
CA GLY A 116 14.46 6.37 -8.48
C GLY A 116 14.08 5.71 -9.81
N SER A 117 13.08 4.82 -9.82
CA SER A 117 12.59 4.19 -11.05
C SER A 117 11.60 5.11 -11.79
N GLY A 118 12.06 5.76 -12.84
CA GLY A 118 11.22 6.61 -13.70
C GLY A 118 10.11 5.84 -14.44
N PRO A 119 9.21 6.57 -15.11
CA PRO A 119 8.14 5.95 -15.90
C PRO A 119 8.72 5.14 -17.07
N SER A 120 8.07 4.03 -17.37
CA SER A 120 8.30 3.23 -18.58
C SER A 120 7.87 4.00 -19.84
N ASP A 121 8.29 3.55 -21.02
CA ASP A 121 7.93 4.22 -22.28
C ASP A 121 6.41 4.30 -22.55
N PRO A 122 5.61 3.27 -22.24
CA PRO A 122 4.15 3.38 -22.29
C PRO A 122 3.62 4.45 -21.32
N GLU A 123 4.13 4.51 -20.09
CA GLU A 123 3.70 5.49 -19.09
C GLU A 123 4.10 6.92 -19.50
N ARG A 124 5.29 7.11 -20.07
CA ARG A 124 5.72 8.41 -20.64
C ARG A 124 4.79 8.88 -21.74
N SER A 125 4.32 7.96 -22.57
CA SER A 125 3.40 8.26 -23.66
C SER A 125 2.03 8.72 -23.13
N VAL A 126 1.52 8.06 -22.09
CA VAL A 126 0.28 8.45 -21.41
C VAL A 126 0.43 9.81 -20.71
N LEU A 127 1.53 10.02 -19.99
CA LEU A 127 1.82 11.31 -19.34
C LEU A 127 1.87 12.43 -20.36
N ARG A 128 2.56 12.23 -21.49
CA ARG A 128 2.65 13.23 -22.56
C ARG A 128 1.27 13.55 -23.14
N ALA A 129 0.49 12.54 -23.46
CA ALA A 129 -0.86 12.72 -23.99
C ALA A 129 -1.76 13.50 -23.01
N ALA A 130 -1.66 13.24 -21.71
CA ALA A 130 -2.44 13.96 -20.70
C ALA A 130 -2.09 15.45 -20.63
N PHE A 131 -0.80 15.81 -20.70
CA PHE A 131 -0.36 17.21 -20.74
C PHE A 131 -0.74 17.91 -22.05
N ASP A 132 -0.65 17.20 -23.18
CA ASP A 132 -1.06 17.73 -24.48
C ASP A 132 -2.58 18.03 -24.48
N ASP A 133 -3.40 17.16 -23.91
CA ASP A 133 -4.86 17.34 -23.81
C ASP A 133 -5.23 18.58 -22.96
N VAL A 134 -4.56 18.77 -21.81
CA VAL A 134 -4.76 19.95 -20.94
C VAL A 134 -4.33 21.24 -21.64
N ARG A 135 -3.19 21.24 -22.34
CA ARG A 135 -2.72 22.42 -23.10
C ARG A 135 -3.70 22.80 -24.21
N VAL A 136 -4.27 21.81 -24.89
CA VAL A 136 -5.29 22.05 -25.93
C VAL A 136 -6.56 22.63 -25.31
N ASP A 137 -7.07 22.09 -24.20
CA ASP A 137 -8.26 22.62 -23.51
C ASP A 137 -8.06 24.05 -22.98
N GLU A 138 -6.89 24.37 -22.42
CA GLU A 138 -6.57 25.74 -22.00
C GLU A 138 -6.55 26.72 -23.18
N SER A 139 -5.91 26.33 -24.30
CA SER A 139 -5.86 27.18 -25.49
C SER A 139 -7.25 27.44 -26.09
N VAL A 140 -8.15 26.45 -26.06
CA VAL A 140 -9.53 26.60 -26.54
C VAL A 140 -10.33 27.54 -25.63
N ARG A 141 -10.12 27.47 -24.32
CA ARG A 141 -10.79 28.36 -23.34
C ARG A 141 -10.29 29.79 -23.41
N GLU A 142 -9.01 29.98 -23.67
CA GLU A 142 -8.41 31.31 -23.78
C GLU A 142 -8.82 32.02 -25.08
N VAL A 143 -8.97 31.29 -26.19
CA VAL A 143 -9.47 31.83 -27.47
C VAL A 143 -10.98 32.16 -27.43
N SER A 144 -11.72 31.53 -26.52
CA SER A 144 -13.17 31.74 -26.36
C SER A 144 -13.54 32.91 -25.42
N ARG A 145 -12.56 33.66 -24.92
CA ARG A 145 -12.73 34.76 -23.95
C ARG A 145 -12.41 36.13 -24.56
#